data_AF-A0A3N2MKZ3-F1
#
_entry.id   AF-A0A3N2MKZ3-F1
#
_cell.length_a   1.000
_cell.length_b   1.000
_cell.length_c   1.000
_cell.angle_alpha   90.00
_cell.angle_beta   90.00
_cell.angle_gamma   90.00
#
_symmetry.space_group_name_H-M   'P 1'
#
loop_
_entity.id
_entity.type
_entity.pdbx_description
1 polymer ?
#
loop_
_entity_poly.entity_id
_entity_poly.type
_entity_poly.pdbx_seq_one_letter_code
_entity_poly.pdbx_strand_id
1 'polypeptide(L)'
;MAVKTTASGKMDKRTKEYKELKARLAKARAAKSKTAAPKKPASTLKRTASGKVDKRTKEGKEIAARMAKARKAKNSLANRMKRLFR
;
A
#
# COMPACT_ATOMS: atom_id res chain seq x y z
N MET A 1 -43.61 1.85 9.07
CA MET A 1 -43.92 2.50 7.78
C MET A 1 -43.71 1.47 6.69
N ALA A 2 -44.66 1.30 5.77
CA ALA A 2 -44.51 0.36 4.67
C ALA A 2 -43.44 0.87 3.70
N VAL A 3 -42.37 0.08 3.53
CA VAL A 3 -41.28 0.42 2.62
C VAL A 3 -41.81 0.39 1.19
N LYS A 4 -41.74 1.51 0.49
CA LYS A 4 -42.20 1.58 -0.90
C LYS A 4 -41.19 0.86 -1.80
N THR A 5 -41.62 -0.26 -2.37
CA THR A 5 -40.84 -1.03 -3.34
C THR A 5 -41.28 -0.73 -4.77
N THR A 6 -40.35 -0.81 -5.72
CA THR A 6 -40.65 -0.82 -7.15
C THR A 6 -41.34 -2.12 -7.54
N ALA A 7 -41.95 -2.18 -8.72
CA ALA A 7 -42.58 -3.40 -9.25
C ALA A 7 -41.60 -4.60 -9.31
N SER A 8 -40.30 -4.33 -9.38
CA SER A 8 -39.21 -5.32 -9.31
C SER A 8 -38.81 -5.73 -7.88
N GLY A 9 -39.57 -5.34 -6.85
CA GLY A 9 -39.33 -5.70 -5.44
C GLY A 9 -38.16 -4.97 -4.77
N LYS A 10 -37.48 -4.04 -5.46
CA LYS A 10 -36.38 -3.25 -4.89
C LYS A 10 -36.93 -2.00 -4.19
N MET A 11 -36.23 -1.48 -3.18
CA MET A 11 -36.62 -0.20 -2.59
C MET A 11 -36.61 0.93 -3.63
N ASP A 12 -37.67 1.74 -3.68
CA ASP A 12 -37.75 2.89 -4.58
C ASP A 12 -36.73 3.96 -4.14
N LYS A 13 -35.80 4.28 -5.05
CA LYS A 13 -34.71 5.25 -4.84
C LYS A 13 -35.19 6.67 -4.62
N ARG A 14 -36.44 6.98 -5.00
CA ARG A 14 -37.06 8.30 -4.85
C ARG A 14 -37.54 8.54 -3.42
N THR A 15 -37.69 7.49 -2.62
CA THR A 15 -38.17 7.57 -1.24
C THR A 15 -37.14 8.20 -0.31
N LYS A 16 -37.64 8.87 0.74
CA LYS A 16 -36.79 9.43 1.82
C LYS A 16 -36.00 8.30 2.52
N GLU A 17 -36.66 7.18 2.78
CA GLU A 17 -36.09 5.99 3.43
C GLU A 17 -34.85 5.45 2.69
N TYR A 18 -34.92 5.32 1.35
CA TYR A 18 -33.76 4.88 0.57
C TYR A 18 -32.59 5.86 0.64
N LYS A 19 -32.87 7.17 0.54
CA LYS A 19 -31.86 8.22 0.60
C LYS A 19 -31.16 8.25 1.97
N GLU A 20 -31.92 8.08 3.05
CA GLU A 20 -31.39 8.00 4.41
C GLU A 20 -30.52 6.75 4.62
N LEU A 21 -30.96 5.58 4.13
CA LEU A 21 -30.18 4.35 4.21
C LEU A 21 -28.85 4.49 3.46
N LYS A 22 -28.89 5.06 2.24
CA LYS A 22 -27.68 5.32 1.45
C LYS A 22 -26.72 6.26 2.17
N ALA A 23 -27.24 7.32 2.81
CA ALA A 23 -26.43 8.26 3.58
C ALA A 23 -25.79 7.60 4.81
N ARG A 24 -26.55 6.79 5.58
CA ARG A 24 -26.01 6.02 6.71
C ARG A 24 -24.91 5.06 6.27
N LEU A 25 -25.11 4.38 5.15
CA LEU A 25 -24.16 3.41 4.62
C LEU A 25 -22.88 4.10 4.11
N ALA A 26 -23.01 5.27 3.47
CA ALA A 26 -21.87 6.10 3.10
C ALA A 26 -21.09 6.57 4.34
N LYS A 27 -21.78 7.02 5.39
CA LYS A 27 -21.15 7.44 6.67
C LYS A 27 -20.43 6.27 7.35
N ALA A 28 -21.02 5.08 7.36
CA ALA A 28 -20.39 3.87 7.90
C ALA A 28 -19.12 3.48 7.13
N ARG A 29 -19.14 3.57 5.79
CA ARG A 29 -17.94 3.34 4.96
C ARG A 29 -16.84 4.37 5.24
N ALA A 30 -17.20 5.64 5.36
CA ALA A 30 -16.25 6.71 5.69
C ALA A 30 -15.67 6.55 7.10
N ALA A 31 -16.46 6.08 8.07
CA ALA A 31 -15.96 5.78 9.41
C ALA A 31 -14.96 4.61 9.37
N LYS A 32 -15.27 3.55 8.61
CA LYS A 32 -14.37 2.40 8.43
C LYS A 32 -13.07 2.76 7.69
N SER A 33 -13.08 3.72 6.77
CA SER A 33 -11.85 4.19 6.12
C SER A 33 -10.97 5.03 7.03
N LYS A 34 -11.53 5.70 8.05
CA LYS A 34 -10.77 6.48 9.04
C LYS A 34 -10.07 5.61 10.08
N THR A 35 -10.60 4.43 10.37
CA THR A 35 -10.00 3.46 11.30
C THR A 35 -9.11 2.44 10.61
N ALA A 36 -9.12 2.39 9.27
CA ALA A 36 -8.16 1.60 8.52
C ALA A 36 -6.77 2.22 8.67
N ALA A 37 -5.82 1.44 9.22
CA ALA A 37 -4.42 1.87 9.36
C ALA A 37 -3.88 2.44 8.02
N PRO A 38 -3.04 3.49 8.06
CA PRO A 38 -2.50 4.09 6.84
C PRO A 38 -1.75 3.01 6.06
N LYS A 39 -2.21 2.69 4.85
CA LYS A 39 -1.45 1.86 3.92
C LYS A 39 -0.16 2.62 3.62
N LYS A 40 0.99 2.05 4.00
CA LYS A 40 2.31 2.61 3.65
C LYS A 40 2.33 2.95 2.15
N PRO A 41 2.89 4.11 1.74
CA PRO A 41 2.94 4.46 0.33
C PRO A 41 3.62 3.32 -0.45
N ALA A 42 2.96 2.87 -1.52
CA ALA A 42 3.55 1.91 -2.44
C ALA A 42 4.86 2.51 -2.94
N SER A 43 5.98 1.84 -2.66
CA SER A 43 7.30 2.31 -3.09
C SER A 43 7.27 2.58 -4.59
N THR A 44 7.60 3.81 -5.01
CA THR A 44 7.72 4.22 -6.43
C THR A 44 8.79 3.45 -7.20
N LEU A 45 9.60 2.66 -6.48
CA LEU A 45 10.64 1.82 -7.02
C LEU A 45 10.11 0.80 -8.03
N LYS A 46 10.57 0.92 -9.27
CA LYS A 46 10.26 -0.04 -10.32
C LYS A 46 10.90 -1.39 -10.02
N ARG A 47 10.09 -2.45 -10.12
CA ARG A 47 10.50 -3.84 -9.91
C ARG A 47 10.31 -4.63 -11.19
N THR A 48 11.15 -5.65 -11.38
CA THR A 48 11.01 -6.66 -12.43
C THR A 48 9.79 -7.55 -12.17
N ALA A 49 9.37 -8.34 -13.17
CA ALA A 49 8.30 -9.32 -13.01
C ALA A 49 8.57 -10.33 -11.87
N SER A 50 9.84 -10.63 -11.61
CA SER A 50 10.31 -11.45 -10.48
C SER A 50 10.36 -10.73 -9.13
N GLY A 51 9.88 -9.48 -9.04
CA GLY A 51 9.82 -8.69 -7.81
C GLY A 51 11.14 -8.05 -7.36
N LYS A 52 12.22 -8.18 -8.15
CA LYS A 52 13.53 -7.57 -7.83
C LYS A 52 13.58 -6.12 -8.29
N VAL A 53 14.47 -5.31 -7.70
CA VAL A 53 14.69 -3.92 -8.14
C VAL A 53 15.18 -3.90 -9.59
N ASP A 54 14.54 -3.10 -10.44
CA ASP A 54 14.96 -2.96 -11.83
C ASP A 54 16.21 -2.08 -11.94
N LYS A 55 17.37 -2.73 -12.14
CA LYS A 55 18.68 -2.09 -12.28
C LYS A 55 18.87 -1.34 -13.60
N ARG A 56 17.91 -1.37 -14.53
CA ARG A 56 17.96 -0.54 -15.74
C ARG A 56 17.60 0.91 -15.45
N THR A 57 16.78 1.14 -14.42
CA THR A 57 16.38 2.49 -13.97
C THR A 57 17.51 3.22 -13.24
N LYS A 58 17.48 4.56 -13.25
CA LYS A 58 18.46 5.39 -12.54
C LYS A 58 18.53 5.03 -11.05
N GLU A 59 17.37 4.95 -10.39
CA GLU A 59 17.25 4.54 -8.99
C GLU A 59 17.82 3.14 -8.74
N GLY A 60 17.51 2.18 -9.62
CA GLY A 60 18.02 0.82 -9.51
C GLY A 60 19.55 0.72 -9.66
N LYS A 61 20.15 1.53 -10.54
CA LYS A 61 21.62 1.62 -10.69
C LYS A 61 22.27 2.19 -9.44
N GLU A 62 21.72 3.27 -8.88
CA GLU A 62 22.22 3.89 -7.65
C GLU A 62 22.15 2.93 -6.45
N ILE A 63 21.03 2.22 -6.30
CA ILE A 63 20.88 1.18 -5.26
C ILE A 63 21.90 0.07 -5.46
N ALA A 64 22.09 -0.41 -6.69
CA ALA A 64 23.06 -1.45 -7.00
C ALA A 64 24.50 -1.00 -6.65
N ALA A 65 24.87 0.24 -6.98
CA ALA A 65 26.18 0.81 -6.65
C ALA A 65 26.39 0.95 -5.15
N ARG A 66 25.40 1.44 -4.40
CA ARG A 66 25.44 1.54 -2.93
C ARG A 66 25.64 0.16 -2.30
N MET A 67 24.90 -0.84 -2.78
CA MET A 67 25.01 -2.21 -2.29
C MET A 67 26.37 -2.84 -2.64
N ALA A 68 26.94 -2.53 -3.80
CA ALA A 68 28.28 -2.98 -4.16
C ALA A 68 29.35 -2.38 -3.24
N LYS A 69 29.27 -1.07 -2.94
CA LYS A 69 30.16 -0.40 -1.98
C LYS A 69 30.05 -1.03 -0.57
N ALA A 70 28.82 -1.29 -0.10
CA ALA A 70 28.57 -1.93 1.17
C ALA A 70 29.16 -3.36 1.24
N ARG A 71 29.04 -4.15 0.16
CA ARG A 71 29.64 -5.50 0.09
C ARG A 71 31.17 -5.45 0.15
N LYS A 72 31.80 -4.52 -0.59
CA LYS A 72 33.25 -4.32 -0.55
C LYS A 72 33.71 -3.93 0.85
N ALA A 73 33.00 -3.02 1.51
CA ALA A 73 33.30 -2.63 2.88
C ALA A 73 33.14 -3.78 3.87
N LYS A 74 32.06 -4.57 3.77
CA LYS A 74 31.82 -5.72 4.66
C LYS A 74 32.93 -6.77 4.60
N ASN A 75 33.50 -6.98 3.41
CA ASN A 75 34.54 -7.99 3.17
C ASN A 75 35.97 -7.42 3.27
N SER A 76 36.15 -6.16 3.67
CA SER A 76 37.48 -5.59 3.83
C SER A 76 38.24 -6.29 4.96
N LEU A 77 39.54 -6.50 4.77
CA LEU A 77 40.43 -7.08 5.77
C LEU A 77 40.30 -6.32 7.11
N ALA A 78 40.30 -4.99 7.06
CA ALA A 78 40.16 -4.14 8.24
C ALA A 78 38.88 -4.42 9.03
N ASN A 79 37.72 -4.53 8.37
CA ASN A 79 36.46 -4.83 9.06
C ASN A 79 36.38 -6.28 9.55
N ARG A 80 37.05 -7.22 8.84
CA ARG A 80 37.18 -8.61 9.29
C ARG A 80 38.02 -8.72 10.55
N MET A 81 39.19 -8.08 10.58
CA MET A 81 40.05 -8.06 11.76
C MET A 81 39.35 -7.37 12.93
N LYS A 82 38.71 -6.22 12.69
CA LYS A 82 37.91 -5.53 13.71
C LYS A 82 36.81 -6.41 14.31
N ARG A 83 36.23 -7.33 13.55
CA ARG A 83 35.20 -8.26 14.06
C ARG A 83 35.78 -9.45 14.82
N LEU A 84 36.95 -9.95 14.40
CA LEU A 84 37.59 -11.11 15.02
C LEU A 84 38.24 -10.76 16.36
N PHE A 85 38.72 -9.52 16.50
CA PHE A 85 39.38 -9.02 17.70
C PHE A 85 38.51 -8.01 18.46
N ARG A 86 37.18 -8.15 18.37
CA ARG A 86 36.24 -7.37 19.19
C ARG A 86 35.92 -8.10 20.48
#